data_AF-A0AAU9D4D1-F1
#
_entry.id   AF-A0AAU9D4D1-F1
#
_cell.length_a   1.000
_cell.length_b   1.000
_cell.length_c   1.000
_cell.angle_alpha   90.00
_cell.angle_beta   90.00
_cell.angle_gamma   90.00
#
_symmetry.space_group_name_H-M   'P 1'
#
loop_
_entity.id
_entity.type
_entity.pdbx_description
1 polymer ?
#
loop_
_entity_poly.entity_id
_entity_poly.type
_entity_poly.pdbx_seq_one_letter_code
_entity_poly.pdbx_strand_id
1 'polypeptide(L)'
;MINFEAKKWRKSLKNLLFIFIVSLAVIAFVFMVGKDEKKEKQNHLDQIEQDFGNIENARNMLGSIPVQSKADRNRNDKLYKLYGTASAYLNDHYGYYAENDWKHANVEYRQYLKTLVKIQDLHGQTPNLEDDLHKLISKYDYFIKHQIRPVNLEKSTAALYFTKKVSDIFTSYLGIVIVILLFFDLYAKEYRKQSFKLLKMLPIKKIQINTRKFEFSLIISLLLPIYICLLAFCVGLIFSKKVGHFNYPIFIEGSTVITLGQYLVTTVVTFYAVIFATLLIIYFGSKISRDTFVSLVGTGLLALMPIVFINEFYPQNKIAKFTPFYYTNLFEKSNNLAISKTVFVNWQPFLVGILLTVLLAVIIFKVNFHWNFTLPKRSTVTVSAIILGVAGLGFIIRFYQLNRVSTDYGTIKQPKKVTRKSPIDKRIKAFNAEVAERIKIDQGFAAGKLDDDGKPSKKAQPDPVFKVVNYIDSIKLTKDDYFVATLKPKFRKLSEKEKNGVIDAVENLTWGTSTVLFDQQEEDFKKDNYIIYQVEGKIIGKATMARGFEKTNN
;
A
#
# COMPACT_ATOMS: atom_id res chain seq x y z
N MET A 1 -32.01 23.20 -25.59
CA MET A 1 -30.62 23.64 -25.28
C MET A 1 -29.69 22.47 -24.95
N ILE A 2 -30.09 21.49 -24.15
CA ILE A 2 -29.28 20.27 -23.88
C ILE A 2 -28.88 19.56 -25.19
N ASN A 3 -29.83 19.36 -26.12
CA ASN A 3 -29.54 18.78 -27.44
C ASN A 3 -28.49 19.56 -28.25
N PHE A 4 -28.37 20.88 -28.04
CA PHE A 4 -27.35 21.70 -28.70
C PHE A 4 -25.96 21.41 -28.13
N GLU A 5 -25.82 21.38 -26.79
CA GLU A 5 -24.56 21.03 -26.14
C GLU A 5 -24.17 19.58 -26.43
N ALA A 6 -25.13 18.65 -26.45
CA ALA A 6 -24.91 17.26 -26.85
C ALA A 6 -24.39 17.13 -28.29
N LYS A 7 -24.99 17.85 -29.25
CA LYS A 7 -24.50 17.89 -30.64
C LYS A 7 -23.09 18.47 -30.73
N LYS A 8 -22.80 19.55 -29.99
CA LYS A 8 -21.48 20.19 -29.94
C LYS A 8 -20.43 19.27 -29.34
N TRP A 9 -20.77 18.56 -28.26
CA TRP A 9 -19.88 17.61 -27.58
C TRP A 9 -19.61 16.38 -28.46
N ARG A 10 -20.63 15.81 -29.11
CA ARG A 10 -20.47 14.67 -30.03
C ARG A 10 -19.65 15.01 -31.27
N LYS A 11 -19.77 16.24 -31.79
CA LYS A 11 -18.95 16.71 -32.93
C LYS A 11 -17.52 17.06 -32.56
N SER A 12 -17.17 17.07 -31.28
CA SER A 12 -15.80 17.31 -30.83
C SER A 12 -14.96 16.06 -31.06
N LEU A 13 -14.11 16.07 -32.09
CA LEU A 13 -13.18 14.97 -32.39
C LEU A 13 -12.36 14.56 -31.16
N LYS A 14 -11.95 15.55 -30.35
CA LYS A 14 -11.23 15.32 -29.08
C LYS A 14 -12.00 14.39 -28.15
N ASN A 15 -13.31 14.59 -27.98
CA ASN A 15 -14.10 13.82 -27.01
C ASN A 15 -14.32 12.39 -27.50
N LEU A 16 -14.55 12.21 -28.80
CA LEU A 16 -14.65 10.89 -29.42
C LEU A 16 -13.32 10.13 -29.33
N LEU A 17 -12.21 10.79 -29.69
CA LEU A 17 -10.86 10.24 -29.59
C LEU A 17 -10.52 9.89 -28.14
N PHE A 18 -10.96 10.69 -27.18
CA PHE A 18 -10.77 10.43 -25.77
C PHE A 18 -11.51 9.16 -25.29
N ILE A 19 -12.79 9.00 -25.62
CA ILE A 19 -13.56 7.78 -25.29
C ILE A 19 -12.94 6.56 -25.97
N PHE A 20 -12.48 6.72 -27.22
CA PHE A 20 -11.78 5.67 -27.94
C PHE A 20 -10.48 5.26 -27.24
N ILE A 21 -9.63 6.21 -26.83
CA ILE A 21 -8.39 5.93 -26.07
C ILE A 21 -8.69 5.24 -24.75
N VAL A 22 -9.67 5.72 -23.99
CA VAL A 22 -10.06 5.07 -22.72
C VAL A 22 -10.53 3.64 -22.97
N SER A 23 -11.28 3.41 -24.04
CA SER A 23 -11.76 2.07 -24.39
C SER A 23 -10.62 1.14 -24.80
N LEU A 24 -9.69 1.64 -25.62
CA LEU A 24 -8.47 0.93 -26.01
C LEU A 24 -7.61 0.61 -24.78
N ALA A 25 -7.49 1.54 -23.84
CA ALA A 25 -6.72 1.35 -22.61
C ALA A 25 -7.31 0.25 -21.72
N VAL A 26 -8.65 0.19 -21.57
CA VAL A 26 -9.34 -0.88 -20.85
C VAL A 26 -9.09 -2.24 -21.51
N ILE A 27 -9.15 -2.30 -22.85
CA ILE A 27 -8.84 -3.52 -23.60
C ILE A 27 -7.38 -3.92 -23.42
N ALA A 28 -6.42 -3.00 -23.55
CA ALA A 28 -5.00 -3.29 -23.34
C ALA A 28 -4.72 -3.77 -21.91
N PHE A 29 -5.41 -3.19 -20.92
CA PHE A 29 -5.24 -3.52 -19.51
C PHE A 29 -5.64 -4.97 -19.18
N VAL A 30 -6.65 -5.54 -19.85
CA VAL A 30 -7.03 -6.94 -19.63
C VAL A 30 -5.92 -7.92 -20.01
N PHE A 31 -5.13 -7.59 -21.05
CA PHE A 31 -4.01 -8.43 -21.48
C PHE A 31 -2.85 -8.38 -20.49
N MET A 32 -2.59 -7.21 -19.90
CA MET A 32 -1.59 -7.06 -18.84
C MET A 32 -1.99 -7.90 -17.62
N VAL A 33 -3.23 -7.73 -17.15
CA VAL A 33 -3.77 -8.51 -16.01
C VAL A 33 -3.77 -10.01 -16.29
N GLY A 34 -4.07 -10.43 -17.52
CA GLY A 34 -4.06 -11.85 -17.89
C GLY A 34 -2.68 -12.50 -17.85
N LYS A 35 -1.61 -11.74 -18.10
CA LYS A 35 -0.24 -12.22 -17.89
C LYS A 35 0.06 -12.37 -16.39
N ASP A 36 -0.39 -11.41 -15.58
CA ASP A 36 -0.19 -11.42 -14.14
C ASP A 36 -0.95 -12.57 -13.45
N GLU A 37 -2.16 -12.93 -13.91
CA GLU A 37 -2.92 -14.06 -13.36
C GLU A 37 -2.18 -15.39 -13.51
N LYS A 38 -1.55 -15.62 -14.66
CA LYS A 38 -0.78 -16.84 -14.92
C LYS A 38 0.47 -16.91 -14.05
N LYS A 39 1.20 -15.79 -13.97
CA LYS A 39 2.38 -15.66 -13.11
C LYS A 39 2.01 -15.89 -11.64
N GLU A 40 0.86 -15.38 -11.20
CA GLU A 40 0.40 -15.56 -9.83
C GLU A 40 0.08 -17.00 -9.48
N LYS A 41 -0.57 -17.73 -10.40
CA LYS A 41 -0.84 -19.14 -10.16
C LYS A 41 0.45 -19.92 -9.90
N GLN A 42 1.50 -19.63 -10.68
CA GLN A 42 2.80 -20.25 -10.51
C GLN A 42 3.45 -19.83 -9.19
N ASN A 43 3.53 -18.51 -8.92
CA ASN A 43 4.10 -18.00 -7.68
C ASN A 43 3.42 -18.59 -6.43
N HIS A 44 2.10 -18.83 -6.47
CA HIS A 44 1.40 -19.44 -5.35
C HIS A 44 1.77 -20.92 -5.17
N LEU A 45 1.96 -21.67 -6.26
CA LEU A 45 2.46 -23.05 -6.19
C LEU A 45 3.88 -23.10 -5.64
N ASP A 46 4.76 -22.20 -6.10
CA ASP A 46 6.14 -22.09 -5.61
C ASP A 46 6.17 -21.71 -4.11
N GLN A 47 5.26 -20.83 -3.67
CA GLN A 47 5.10 -20.48 -2.25
C GLN A 47 4.63 -21.66 -1.41
N ILE A 48 3.69 -22.47 -1.90
CA ILE A 48 3.22 -23.69 -1.22
C ILE A 48 4.39 -24.67 -1.05
N GLU A 49 5.23 -24.84 -2.08
CA GLU A 49 6.41 -25.70 -2.03
C GLU A 49 7.45 -25.18 -1.02
N GLN A 50 7.67 -23.86 -0.98
CA GLN A 50 8.54 -23.24 0.00
C GLN A 50 8.01 -23.43 1.44
N ASP A 51 6.72 -23.22 1.66
CA ASP A 51 6.07 -23.43 2.96
C ASP A 51 6.16 -24.90 3.39
N PHE A 52 5.97 -25.84 2.46
CA PHE A 52 6.16 -27.27 2.70
C PHE A 52 7.59 -27.57 3.15
N GLY A 53 8.60 -27.04 2.45
CA GLY A 53 10.00 -27.18 2.83
C GLY A 53 10.29 -26.63 4.24
N ASN A 54 9.74 -25.46 4.58
CA ASN A 54 9.90 -24.86 5.90
C ASN A 54 9.30 -25.72 7.03
N ILE A 55 8.11 -26.27 6.81
CA ILE A 55 7.41 -27.13 7.77
C ILE A 55 8.15 -28.45 7.97
N GLU A 56 8.60 -29.08 6.89
CA GLU A 56 9.31 -30.35 6.99
C GLU A 56 10.70 -30.17 7.62
N ASN A 57 11.37 -29.05 7.35
CA ASN A 57 12.61 -28.69 8.04
C ASN A 57 12.39 -28.52 9.55
N ALA A 58 11.34 -27.79 9.97
CA ALA A 58 10.99 -27.64 11.38
C ALA A 58 10.66 -28.98 12.04
N ARG A 59 9.95 -29.86 11.34
CA ARG A 59 9.68 -31.23 11.77
C ARG A 59 10.95 -32.06 11.99
N ASN A 60 11.88 -32.01 11.04
CA ASN A 60 13.15 -32.74 11.09
C ASN A 60 14.05 -32.22 12.22
N MET A 61 14.06 -30.91 12.47
CA MET A 61 14.77 -30.32 13.61
C MET A 61 14.23 -30.81 14.95
N LEU A 62 12.91 -30.99 15.09
CA LEU A 62 12.35 -31.55 16.33
C LEU A 62 12.77 -33.01 16.57
N GLY A 63 12.99 -33.78 15.51
CA GLY A 63 13.47 -35.15 15.59
C GLY A 63 14.92 -35.26 16.07
N SER A 64 15.73 -34.21 15.90
CA SER A 64 17.16 -34.21 16.24
C SER A 64 17.49 -33.56 17.59
N ILE A 65 16.52 -32.90 18.25
CA ILE A 65 16.75 -32.26 19.55
C ILE A 65 16.85 -33.31 20.68
N PRO A 66 17.98 -33.39 21.41
CA PRO A 66 18.10 -34.29 22.56
C PRO A 66 17.12 -33.88 23.67
N VAL A 67 16.27 -34.82 24.06
CA VAL A 67 15.17 -34.58 25.01
C VAL A 67 15.69 -34.50 26.44
N GLN A 68 15.59 -33.33 27.06
CA GLN A 68 16.09 -33.07 28.42
C GLN A 68 15.06 -33.40 29.52
N SER A 69 13.75 -33.38 29.23
CA SER A 69 12.70 -33.72 30.19
C SER A 69 11.54 -34.51 29.56
N LYS A 70 10.77 -35.23 30.38
CA LYS A 70 9.56 -35.95 29.94
C LYS A 70 8.48 -34.99 29.40
N ALA A 71 8.39 -33.77 29.95
CA ALA A 71 7.48 -32.74 29.49
C ALA A 71 7.86 -32.23 28.08
N ASP A 72 9.15 -31.99 27.86
CA ASP A 72 9.68 -31.61 26.53
C ASP A 72 9.49 -32.72 25.51
N ARG A 73 9.63 -34.00 25.93
CA ARG A 73 9.35 -35.15 25.06
C ARG A 73 7.91 -35.12 24.55
N ASN A 74 6.95 -34.90 25.45
CA ASN A 74 5.52 -34.90 25.11
C ASN A 74 5.17 -33.71 24.22
N ARG A 75 5.70 -32.52 24.51
CA ARG A 75 5.53 -31.33 23.66
C ARG A 75 6.13 -31.54 22.27
N ASN A 76 7.36 -32.04 22.18
CA ASN A 76 8.05 -32.25 20.90
C ASN A 76 7.37 -33.35 20.07
N ASP A 77 6.89 -34.44 20.68
CA ASP A 77 6.12 -35.48 19.98
C ASP A 77 4.79 -34.92 19.42
N LYS A 78 4.10 -34.08 20.20
CA LYS A 78 2.90 -33.38 19.71
C LYS A 78 3.21 -32.44 18.56
N LEU A 79 4.26 -31.62 18.67
CA LEU A 79 4.68 -30.73 17.59
C LEU A 79 5.08 -31.51 16.33
N TYR A 80 5.86 -32.58 16.47
CA TYR A 80 6.27 -33.44 15.36
C TYR A 80 5.05 -34.01 14.60
N LYS A 81 4.03 -34.47 15.32
CA LYS A 81 2.77 -34.93 14.72
C LYS A 81 1.99 -33.80 14.05
N LEU A 82 1.94 -32.62 14.66
CA LEU A 82 1.27 -31.45 14.08
C LEU A 82 1.95 -30.97 12.79
N TYR A 83 3.29 -30.92 12.75
CA TYR A 83 4.02 -30.60 11.54
C TYR A 83 3.77 -31.63 10.43
N GLY A 84 3.82 -32.93 10.74
CA GLY A 84 3.48 -33.97 9.77
C GLY A 84 2.04 -33.84 9.22
N THR A 85 1.10 -33.45 10.09
CA THR A 85 -0.29 -33.17 9.69
C THR A 85 -0.40 -31.92 8.82
N ALA A 86 0.34 -30.86 9.15
CA ALA A 86 0.40 -29.62 8.35
C ALA A 86 1.00 -29.87 6.96
N SER A 87 2.10 -30.62 6.87
CA SER A 87 2.72 -31.03 5.60
C SER A 87 1.73 -31.81 4.73
N ALA A 88 0.99 -32.76 5.31
CA ALA A 88 -0.02 -33.54 4.58
C ALA A 88 -1.13 -32.65 3.99
N TYR A 89 -1.75 -31.79 4.81
CA TYR A 89 -2.78 -30.86 4.32
C TYR A 89 -2.26 -29.90 3.25
N LEU A 90 -1.01 -29.44 3.38
CA LEU A 90 -0.42 -28.54 2.39
C LEU A 90 -0.11 -29.25 1.06
N ASN A 91 0.34 -30.50 1.11
CA ASN A 91 0.54 -31.34 -0.07
C ASN A 91 -0.80 -31.66 -0.77
N ASP A 92 -1.83 -31.99 -0.02
CA ASP A 92 -3.16 -32.24 -0.58
C ASP A 92 -3.74 -30.94 -1.19
N HIS A 93 -3.55 -29.81 -0.52
CA HIS A 93 -3.88 -28.49 -1.06
C HIS A 93 -3.18 -28.22 -2.39
N TYR A 94 -1.87 -28.51 -2.49
CA TYR A 94 -1.11 -28.37 -3.74
C TYR A 94 -1.73 -29.19 -4.86
N GLY A 95 -2.02 -30.48 -4.62
CA GLY A 95 -2.63 -31.38 -5.60
C GLY A 95 -3.97 -30.86 -6.11
N TYR A 96 -4.91 -30.58 -5.20
CA TYR A 96 -6.22 -30.06 -5.57
C TYR A 96 -6.15 -28.70 -6.27
N TYR A 97 -5.24 -27.81 -5.85
CA TYR A 97 -5.08 -26.49 -6.47
C TYR A 97 -4.49 -26.59 -7.88
N ALA A 98 -3.52 -27.49 -8.09
CA ALA A 98 -2.93 -27.76 -9.40
C ALA A 98 -3.99 -28.27 -10.40
N GLU A 99 -4.83 -29.20 -9.95
CA GLU A 99 -5.97 -29.78 -10.70
C GLU A 99 -7.14 -28.79 -10.90
N ASN A 100 -7.10 -27.62 -10.26
CA ASN A 100 -8.17 -26.62 -10.21
C ASN A 100 -9.42 -27.04 -9.43
N ASP A 101 -9.34 -28.07 -8.57
CA ASP A 101 -10.36 -28.38 -7.57
C ASP A 101 -10.23 -27.46 -6.35
N TRP A 102 -10.62 -26.20 -6.56
CA TRP A 102 -10.55 -25.17 -5.54
C TRP A 102 -11.40 -25.46 -4.29
N LYS A 103 -12.41 -26.34 -4.38
CA LYS A 103 -13.28 -26.63 -3.24
C LYS A 103 -12.55 -27.45 -2.21
N HIS A 104 -11.95 -28.57 -2.64
CA HIS A 104 -11.15 -29.41 -1.77
C HIS A 104 -9.87 -28.69 -1.35
N ALA A 105 -9.20 -27.98 -2.28
CA ALA A 105 -8.02 -27.17 -1.95
C ALA A 105 -8.29 -26.19 -0.79
N ASN A 106 -9.44 -25.52 -0.75
CA ASN A 106 -9.79 -24.60 0.34
C ASN A 106 -9.99 -25.31 1.68
N VAL A 107 -10.61 -26.50 1.65
CA VAL A 107 -10.84 -27.29 2.87
C VAL A 107 -9.49 -27.70 3.47
N GLU A 108 -8.58 -28.22 2.64
CA GLU A 108 -7.24 -28.63 3.09
C GLU A 108 -6.42 -27.44 3.58
N TYR A 109 -6.41 -26.33 2.83
CA TYR A 109 -5.69 -25.13 3.26
C TYR A 109 -6.22 -24.58 4.59
N ARG A 110 -7.53 -24.62 4.82
CA ARG A 110 -8.10 -24.23 6.10
C ARG A 110 -7.63 -25.15 7.23
N GLN A 111 -7.57 -26.48 7.01
CA GLN A 111 -7.08 -27.41 8.03
C GLN A 111 -5.60 -27.22 8.32
N TYR A 112 -4.82 -26.92 7.29
CA TYR A 112 -3.43 -26.48 7.42
C TYR A 112 -3.32 -25.24 8.32
N LEU A 113 -4.05 -24.16 8.05
CA LEU A 113 -4.04 -22.93 8.87
C LEU A 113 -4.44 -23.20 10.34
N LYS A 114 -5.46 -24.05 10.57
CA LYS A 114 -5.86 -24.45 11.93
C LYS A 114 -4.77 -25.26 12.64
N THR A 115 -3.99 -26.03 11.89
CA THR A 115 -2.87 -26.79 12.44
C THR A 115 -1.71 -25.86 12.80
N LEU A 116 -1.47 -24.81 12.01
CA LEU A 116 -0.50 -23.77 12.35
C LEU A 116 -0.85 -23.05 13.66
N VAL A 117 -2.13 -22.74 13.92
CA VAL A 117 -2.55 -22.16 15.21
C VAL A 117 -2.17 -23.07 16.37
N LYS A 118 -2.42 -24.39 16.25
CA LYS A 118 -2.02 -25.36 17.29
C LYS A 118 -0.51 -25.46 17.47
N ILE A 119 0.26 -25.31 16.39
CA ILE A 119 1.73 -25.26 16.44
C ILE A 119 2.18 -24.01 17.19
N GLN A 120 1.57 -22.85 16.89
CA GLN A 120 1.86 -21.58 17.56
C GLN A 120 1.49 -21.60 19.04
N ASP A 121 0.36 -22.22 19.41
CA ASP A 121 -0.06 -22.43 20.81
C ASP A 121 0.97 -23.25 21.62
N LEU A 122 1.68 -24.14 20.94
CA LEU A 122 2.79 -24.92 21.50
C LEU A 122 4.15 -24.24 21.31
N HIS A 123 4.18 -22.95 20.96
CA HIS A 123 5.36 -22.15 20.65
C HIS A 123 6.31 -22.81 19.64
N GLY A 124 5.76 -23.50 18.64
CA GLY A 124 6.49 -23.96 17.47
C GLY A 124 6.71 -22.82 16.46
N GLN A 125 7.64 -23.02 15.53
CA GLN A 125 7.87 -22.09 14.42
C GLN A 125 6.82 -22.29 13.34
N THR A 126 6.27 -21.20 12.80
CA THR A 126 5.34 -21.22 11.67
C THR A 126 5.93 -20.42 10.51
N PRO A 127 5.54 -20.70 9.25
CA PRO A 127 5.89 -19.85 8.13
C PRO A 127 5.44 -18.40 8.35
N ASN A 128 6.15 -17.45 7.75
CA ASN A 128 5.79 -16.04 7.83
C ASN A 128 4.61 -15.77 6.88
N LEU A 129 3.43 -15.56 7.46
CA LEU A 129 2.20 -15.27 6.72
C LEU A 129 1.97 -13.76 6.68
N GLU A 130 1.49 -13.26 5.54
CA GLU A 130 1.22 -11.82 5.33
C GLU A 130 0.05 -11.30 6.18
N ASP A 131 -0.93 -12.16 6.46
CA ASP A 131 -2.11 -11.87 7.27
C ASP A 131 -2.10 -12.68 8.58
N ASP A 132 -2.81 -12.19 9.60
CA ASP A 132 -3.08 -12.92 10.83
C ASP A 132 -3.79 -14.27 10.55
N LEU A 133 -3.34 -15.35 11.20
CA LEU A 133 -3.88 -16.71 11.03
C LEU A 133 -5.40 -16.79 11.24
N HIS A 134 -5.94 -16.10 12.24
CA HIS A 134 -7.38 -16.10 12.52
C HIS A 134 -8.17 -15.38 11.43
N LYS A 135 -7.61 -14.30 10.86
CA LYS A 135 -8.21 -13.58 9.73
C LYS A 135 -8.23 -14.46 8.48
N LEU A 136 -7.14 -15.18 8.20
CA LEU A 136 -7.07 -16.14 7.09
C LEU A 136 -8.07 -17.28 7.26
N ILE A 137 -8.15 -17.89 8.46
CA ILE A 137 -9.13 -18.95 8.73
C ILE A 137 -10.55 -18.45 8.50
N SER A 138 -10.89 -17.25 9.01
CA SER A 138 -12.21 -16.63 8.82
C SER A 138 -12.54 -16.39 7.35
N LYS A 139 -11.53 -15.99 6.56
CA LYS A 139 -11.64 -15.79 5.11
C LYS A 139 -11.91 -17.09 4.37
N TYR A 140 -11.19 -18.16 4.68
CA TYR A 140 -11.42 -19.47 4.07
C TYR A 140 -12.73 -20.12 4.54
N ASP A 141 -13.13 -19.92 5.81
CA ASP A 141 -14.46 -20.30 6.31
C ASP A 141 -15.57 -19.64 5.48
N TYR A 142 -15.42 -18.35 5.19
CA TYR A 142 -16.37 -17.62 4.36
C TYR A 142 -16.42 -18.18 2.92
N PHE A 143 -15.27 -18.47 2.31
CA PHE A 143 -15.18 -19.04 0.97
C PHE A 143 -15.83 -20.42 0.86
N ILE A 144 -15.58 -21.30 1.83
CA ILE A 144 -16.16 -22.65 1.88
C ILE A 144 -17.68 -22.56 2.07
N LYS A 145 -18.14 -21.73 3.02
CA LYS A 145 -19.57 -21.55 3.31
C LYS A 145 -20.35 -21.02 2.12
N HIS A 146 -19.80 -20.05 1.39
CA HIS A 146 -20.48 -19.41 0.26
C HIS A 146 -20.15 -20.04 -1.10
N GLN A 147 -19.34 -21.10 -1.12
CA GLN A 147 -18.89 -21.77 -2.35
C GLN A 147 -18.24 -20.78 -3.33
N ILE A 148 -17.32 -19.96 -2.83
CA ILE A 148 -16.60 -18.95 -3.61
C ILE A 148 -15.16 -19.41 -3.82
N ARG A 149 -14.70 -19.39 -5.07
CA ARG A 149 -13.30 -19.64 -5.40
C ARG A 149 -12.41 -18.50 -4.88
N PRO A 150 -11.38 -18.75 -4.05
CA PRO A 150 -10.42 -17.72 -3.69
C PRO A 150 -9.64 -17.31 -4.92
N VAL A 151 -9.47 -16.01 -5.07
CA VAL A 151 -8.65 -15.44 -6.13
C VAL A 151 -7.88 -14.25 -5.58
N ASN A 152 -6.71 -13.99 -6.12
CA ASN A 152 -6.09 -12.69 -5.92
C ASN A 152 -6.90 -11.64 -6.71
N LEU A 153 -7.62 -10.77 -5.99
CA LEU A 153 -8.45 -9.70 -6.59
C LEU A 153 -7.62 -8.74 -7.44
N GLU A 154 -6.33 -8.57 -7.15
CA GLU A 154 -5.42 -7.67 -7.88
C GLU A 154 -4.88 -8.29 -9.16
N LYS A 155 -4.96 -9.61 -9.34
CA LYS A 155 -4.39 -10.32 -10.49
C LYS A 155 -5.41 -11.09 -11.32
N SER A 156 -6.63 -11.32 -10.83
CA SER A 156 -7.66 -12.03 -11.59
C SER A 156 -8.24 -11.24 -12.79
N THR A 157 -8.54 -11.94 -13.88
CA THR A 157 -9.22 -11.43 -15.09
C THR A 157 -10.73 -11.61 -15.10
N ALA A 158 -11.34 -12.28 -14.10
CA ALA A 158 -12.79 -12.51 -14.10
C ALA A 158 -13.56 -11.16 -14.16
N ALA A 159 -14.68 -11.14 -14.88
CA ALA A 159 -15.37 -9.91 -15.28
C ALA A 159 -15.61 -8.93 -14.12
N LEU A 160 -16.16 -9.39 -13.00
CA LEU A 160 -16.43 -8.54 -11.83
C LEU A 160 -15.14 -8.05 -11.14
N TYR A 161 -14.11 -8.89 -11.02
CA TYR A 161 -12.85 -8.51 -10.38
C TYR A 161 -12.05 -7.54 -11.24
N PHE A 162 -12.06 -7.75 -12.56
CA PHE A 162 -11.47 -6.82 -13.52
C PHE A 162 -12.22 -5.47 -13.52
N THR A 163 -13.55 -5.50 -13.49
CA THR A 163 -14.38 -4.29 -13.35
C THR A 163 -14.03 -3.50 -12.10
N LYS A 164 -13.82 -4.19 -10.97
CA LYS A 164 -13.34 -3.56 -9.73
C LYS A 164 -12.01 -2.86 -9.92
N LYS A 165 -11.01 -3.49 -10.54
CA LYS A 165 -9.71 -2.83 -10.78
C LYS A 165 -9.84 -1.59 -11.66
N VAL A 166 -10.58 -1.69 -12.77
CA VAL A 166 -10.80 -0.55 -13.66
C VAL A 166 -11.55 0.56 -12.94
N SER A 167 -12.55 0.20 -12.12
CA SER A 167 -13.28 1.14 -11.27
C SER A 167 -12.36 1.80 -10.24
N ASP A 168 -11.44 1.09 -9.60
CA ASP A 168 -10.51 1.68 -8.64
C ASP A 168 -9.58 2.69 -9.30
N ILE A 169 -8.99 2.32 -10.45
CA ILE A 169 -8.14 3.23 -11.23
C ILE A 169 -8.95 4.45 -11.66
N PHE A 170 -10.18 4.27 -12.14
CA PHE A 170 -11.01 5.38 -12.59
C PHE A 170 -11.50 6.25 -11.44
N THR A 171 -11.86 5.68 -10.28
CA THR A 171 -12.33 6.45 -9.10
C THR A 171 -11.20 7.02 -8.25
N SER A 172 -9.95 6.83 -8.68
CA SER A 172 -8.76 7.49 -8.15
C SER A 172 -8.61 8.92 -8.68
N TYR A 173 -7.43 9.51 -8.45
CA TYR A 173 -7.00 10.78 -9.05
C TYR A 173 -7.17 10.83 -10.57
N LEU A 174 -6.99 9.69 -11.25
CA LEU A 174 -7.04 9.63 -12.71
C LEU A 174 -8.41 10.04 -13.24
N GLY A 175 -9.52 9.52 -12.70
CA GLY A 175 -10.85 9.89 -13.21
C GLY A 175 -11.18 11.36 -13.03
N ILE A 176 -10.64 12.00 -12.00
CA ILE A 176 -10.83 13.44 -11.76
C ILE A 176 -10.09 14.24 -12.83
N VAL A 177 -8.86 13.87 -13.14
CA VAL A 177 -8.10 14.44 -14.27
C VAL A 177 -8.87 14.24 -15.58
N ILE A 178 -9.43 13.04 -15.80
CA ILE A 178 -10.26 12.73 -16.98
C ILE A 178 -11.48 13.67 -17.06
N VAL A 179 -12.21 13.85 -15.96
CA VAL A 179 -13.38 14.74 -15.89
C VAL A 179 -12.97 16.19 -16.19
N ILE A 180 -11.86 16.67 -15.62
CA ILE A 180 -11.33 18.01 -15.91
C ILE A 180 -11.01 18.14 -17.40
N LEU A 181 -10.26 17.20 -17.97
CA LEU A 181 -9.85 17.23 -19.39
C LEU A 181 -11.04 17.19 -20.36
N LEU A 182 -12.09 16.47 -20.00
CA LEU A 182 -13.33 16.37 -20.80
C LEU A 182 -14.14 17.66 -20.77
N PHE A 183 -14.25 18.32 -19.62
CA PHE A 183 -15.19 19.44 -19.45
C PHE A 183 -14.55 20.82 -19.40
N PHE A 184 -13.25 20.99 -19.20
CA PHE A 184 -12.66 22.34 -19.14
C PHE A 184 -12.93 23.15 -20.41
N ASP A 185 -12.82 22.53 -21.59
CA ASP A 185 -13.07 23.18 -22.88
C ASP A 185 -14.52 23.63 -23.02
N LEU A 186 -15.47 22.90 -22.44
CA LEU A 186 -16.89 23.25 -22.49
C LEU A 186 -17.13 24.64 -21.88
N TYR A 187 -16.39 24.96 -20.82
CA TYR A 187 -16.50 26.23 -20.11
C TYR A 187 -15.53 27.29 -20.63
N ALA A 188 -14.29 26.94 -20.95
CA ALA A 188 -13.24 27.89 -21.31
C ALA A 188 -13.25 28.32 -22.79
N LYS A 189 -13.69 27.45 -23.72
CA LYS A 189 -13.57 27.69 -25.18
C LYS A 189 -14.37 28.91 -25.65
N GLU A 190 -15.45 29.25 -24.96
CA GLU A 190 -16.30 30.39 -25.34
C GLU A 190 -15.68 31.73 -24.99
N TYR A 191 -14.94 31.79 -23.88
CA TYR A 191 -14.15 32.96 -23.52
C TYR A 191 -13.04 33.18 -24.54
N ARG A 192 -12.37 32.11 -24.95
CA ARG A 192 -11.28 32.15 -25.95
C ARG A 192 -11.75 32.60 -27.32
N LYS A 193 -12.83 32.00 -27.85
CA LYS A 193 -13.36 32.32 -29.19
C LYS A 193 -14.19 33.60 -29.24
N GLN A 194 -14.38 34.27 -28.11
CA GLN A 194 -15.32 35.39 -27.94
C GLN A 194 -16.76 35.09 -28.41
N SER A 195 -17.11 33.82 -28.65
CA SER A 195 -18.46 33.40 -29.04
C SER A 195 -19.47 33.70 -27.94
N PHE A 196 -19.00 33.93 -26.70
CA PHE A 196 -19.83 34.46 -25.62
C PHE A 196 -20.49 35.80 -25.97
N LYS A 197 -19.88 36.64 -26.83
CA LYS A 197 -20.47 37.90 -27.28
C LYS A 197 -21.70 37.65 -28.15
N LEU A 198 -21.64 36.65 -29.02
CA LEU A 198 -22.77 36.24 -29.85
C LEU A 198 -23.90 35.62 -29.01
N LEU A 199 -23.54 34.79 -28.02
CA LEU A 199 -24.52 34.24 -27.06
C LEU A 199 -25.21 35.33 -26.22
N LYS A 200 -24.57 36.49 -26.01
CA LYS A 200 -25.18 37.64 -25.31
C LYS A 200 -26.22 38.38 -26.15
N MET A 201 -26.20 38.24 -27.47
CA MET A 201 -27.17 38.89 -28.36
C MET A 201 -28.46 38.08 -28.49
N LEU A 202 -28.43 36.79 -28.14
CA LEU A 202 -29.63 35.96 -28.14
C LEU A 202 -30.55 36.37 -26.98
N PRO A 203 -31.89 36.34 -27.16
CA PRO A 203 -32.87 36.67 -26.12
C PRO A 203 -33.01 35.53 -25.08
N ILE A 204 -31.89 35.03 -24.57
CA ILE A 204 -31.83 33.92 -23.61
C ILE A 204 -31.11 34.40 -22.36
N LYS A 205 -31.68 34.12 -21.18
CA LYS A 205 -31.07 34.51 -19.90
C LYS A 205 -29.73 33.78 -19.71
N LYS A 206 -28.65 34.52 -19.37
CA LYS A 206 -27.29 33.96 -19.19
C LYS A 206 -27.23 32.79 -18.21
N ILE A 207 -28.04 32.82 -17.16
CA ILE A 207 -28.12 31.76 -16.15
C ILE A 207 -28.56 30.46 -16.80
N GLN A 208 -29.58 30.51 -17.65
CA GLN A 208 -30.09 29.34 -18.35
C GLN A 208 -29.00 28.71 -19.23
N ILE A 209 -28.15 29.50 -19.88
CA ILE A 209 -27.04 28.96 -20.67
C ILE A 209 -26.06 28.17 -19.78
N ASN A 210 -25.67 28.76 -18.65
CA ASN A 210 -24.71 28.15 -17.74
C ASN A 210 -25.29 26.93 -17.02
N THR A 211 -26.54 26.98 -16.56
CA THR A 211 -27.18 25.85 -15.88
C THR A 211 -27.37 24.68 -16.83
N ARG A 212 -27.77 24.92 -18.10
CA ARG A 212 -27.91 23.85 -19.09
C ARG A 212 -26.59 23.19 -19.46
N LYS A 213 -25.47 23.93 -19.44
CA LYS A 213 -24.14 23.33 -19.60
C LYS A 213 -23.72 22.50 -18.39
N PHE A 214 -24.01 23.00 -17.19
CA PHE A 214 -23.75 22.27 -15.96
C PHE A 214 -24.54 20.96 -15.90
N GLU A 215 -25.85 21.02 -16.14
CA GLU A 215 -26.72 19.84 -16.29
C GLU A 215 -26.18 18.86 -17.33
N PHE A 216 -25.80 19.35 -18.51
CA PHE A 216 -25.21 18.50 -19.55
C PHE A 216 -23.90 17.84 -19.09
N SER A 217 -22.98 18.60 -18.48
CA SER A 217 -21.73 18.05 -17.98
C SER A 217 -21.96 17.01 -16.87
N LEU A 218 -22.95 17.24 -16.02
CA LEU A 218 -23.35 16.32 -14.96
C LEU A 218 -23.94 15.02 -15.52
N ILE A 219 -24.84 15.10 -16.51
CA ILE A 219 -25.40 13.90 -17.14
C ILE A 219 -24.30 13.05 -17.79
N ILE A 220 -23.40 13.67 -18.56
CA ILE A 220 -22.31 12.93 -19.23
C ILE A 220 -21.32 12.36 -18.21
N SER A 221 -20.99 13.12 -17.17
CA SER A 221 -20.07 12.62 -16.12
C SER A 221 -20.70 11.51 -15.27
N LEU A 222 -22.02 11.48 -15.10
CA LEU A 222 -22.73 10.36 -14.46
C LEU A 222 -22.70 9.10 -15.32
N LEU A 223 -22.91 9.23 -16.63
CA LEU A 223 -22.92 8.12 -17.57
C LEU A 223 -21.52 7.52 -17.80
N LEU A 224 -20.46 8.31 -17.65
CA LEU A 224 -19.09 7.88 -17.96
C LEU A 224 -18.57 6.74 -17.07
N PRO A 225 -18.65 6.77 -15.72
CA PRO A 225 -18.27 5.63 -14.89
C PRO A 225 -19.10 4.38 -15.20
N ILE A 226 -20.42 4.53 -15.44
CA ILE A 226 -21.29 3.40 -15.81
C ILE A 226 -20.80 2.76 -17.11
N TYR A 227 -20.52 3.59 -18.13
CA TYR A 227 -19.96 3.13 -19.41
C TYR A 227 -18.64 2.39 -19.21
N ILE A 228 -17.73 2.92 -18.41
CA ILE A 228 -16.41 2.30 -18.15
C ILE A 228 -16.57 0.97 -17.40
N CYS A 229 -17.45 0.91 -16.39
CA CYS A 229 -17.73 -0.33 -15.67
C CYS A 229 -18.36 -1.40 -16.58
N LEU A 230 -19.33 -1.02 -17.43
CA LEU A 230 -19.93 -1.93 -18.39
C LEU A 230 -18.91 -2.41 -19.43
N LEU A 231 -18.07 -1.51 -19.94
CA LEU A 231 -17.01 -1.87 -20.87
C LEU A 231 -16.02 -2.83 -20.22
N ALA A 232 -15.55 -2.54 -19.01
CA ALA A 232 -14.65 -3.40 -18.26
C ALA A 232 -15.28 -4.78 -18.01
N PHE A 233 -16.56 -4.83 -17.65
CA PHE A 233 -17.29 -6.07 -17.46
C PHE A 233 -17.37 -6.89 -18.74
N CYS A 234 -17.76 -6.28 -19.86
CA CYS A 234 -17.83 -6.94 -21.17
C CYS A 234 -16.47 -7.46 -21.64
N VAL A 235 -15.42 -6.63 -21.53
CA VAL A 235 -14.05 -7.01 -21.87
C VAL A 235 -13.60 -8.18 -21.00
N GLY A 236 -13.75 -8.09 -19.67
CA GLY A 236 -13.41 -9.16 -18.75
C GLY A 236 -14.17 -10.45 -19.06
N LEU A 237 -15.45 -10.38 -19.42
CA LEU A 237 -16.27 -11.53 -19.78
C LEU A 237 -15.79 -12.21 -21.08
N ILE A 238 -15.49 -11.41 -22.12
CA ILE A 238 -15.02 -11.91 -23.41
C ILE A 238 -13.67 -12.64 -23.28
N PHE A 239 -12.72 -12.07 -22.51
CA PHE A 239 -11.37 -12.61 -22.41
C PHE A 239 -11.23 -13.73 -21.37
N SER A 240 -11.88 -13.62 -20.21
CA SER A 240 -11.70 -14.59 -19.12
C SER A 240 -12.71 -15.75 -19.15
N LYS A 241 -13.87 -15.56 -19.81
CA LYS A 241 -15.03 -16.47 -19.75
C LYS A 241 -15.55 -16.75 -18.33
N LYS A 242 -15.15 -15.94 -17.34
CA LYS A 242 -15.53 -16.08 -15.92
C LYS A 242 -16.21 -14.80 -15.46
N VAL A 243 -17.35 -14.91 -14.79
CA VAL A 243 -18.09 -13.75 -14.27
C VAL A 243 -17.47 -13.25 -12.96
N GLY A 244 -17.12 -14.16 -12.04
CA GLY A 244 -16.80 -13.83 -10.65
C GLY A 244 -18.05 -13.82 -9.76
N HIS A 245 -17.89 -13.46 -8.48
CA HIS A 245 -19.00 -13.44 -7.51
C HIS A 245 -19.19 -12.06 -6.87
N PHE A 246 -20.42 -11.54 -6.83
CA PHE A 246 -20.74 -10.29 -6.13
C PHE A 246 -20.54 -10.37 -4.61
N ASN A 247 -20.74 -11.56 -4.04
CA ASN A 247 -20.56 -11.80 -2.60
C ASN A 247 -19.10 -12.08 -2.23
N TYR A 248 -18.16 -11.85 -3.15
CA TYR A 248 -16.74 -12.00 -2.87
C TYR A 248 -16.34 -11.01 -1.75
N PRO A 249 -15.72 -11.48 -0.66
CA PRO A 249 -15.32 -10.62 0.43
C PRO A 249 -14.06 -9.84 0.05
N ILE A 250 -14.16 -8.51 0.03
CA ILE A 250 -12.98 -7.64 -0.11
C ILE A 250 -12.30 -7.47 1.25
N PHE A 251 -13.11 -7.36 2.30
CA PHE A 251 -12.63 -7.15 3.66
C PHE A 251 -13.43 -8.04 4.62
N ILE A 252 -12.71 -8.72 5.51
CA ILE A 252 -13.28 -9.55 6.58
C ILE A 252 -12.53 -9.19 7.86
N GLU A 253 -13.28 -8.65 8.83
CA GLU A 253 -12.77 -8.51 10.19
C GLU A 253 -13.90 -8.77 11.19
N GLY A 254 -13.73 -9.78 12.04
CA GLY A 254 -14.77 -10.26 12.95
C GLY A 254 -16.06 -10.63 12.21
N SER A 255 -17.17 -9.99 12.58
CA SER A 255 -18.48 -10.18 11.95
C SER A 255 -18.72 -9.28 10.73
N THR A 256 -17.83 -8.30 10.48
CA THR A 256 -18.01 -7.34 9.39
C THR A 256 -17.39 -7.89 8.10
N VAL A 257 -18.24 -8.12 7.11
CA VAL A 257 -17.84 -8.55 5.77
C VAL A 257 -18.30 -7.51 4.76
N ILE A 258 -17.35 -6.92 4.03
CA ILE A 258 -17.66 -6.02 2.91
C ILE A 258 -17.56 -6.82 1.63
N THR A 259 -18.70 -6.98 0.95
CA THR A 259 -18.78 -7.70 -0.31
C THR A 259 -18.36 -6.82 -1.49
N LEU A 260 -17.95 -7.47 -2.58
CA LEU A 260 -17.59 -6.81 -3.83
C LEU A 260 -18.75 -5.98 -4.41
N GLY A 261 -19.98 -6.48 -4.33
CA GLY A 261 -21.16 -5.75 -4.78
C GLY A 261 -21.37 -4.46 -3.99
N GLN A 262 -21.33 -4.53 -2.65
CA GLN A 262 -21.41 -3.36 -1.79
C GLN A 262 -20.28 -2.36 -2.10
N TYR A 263 -19.07 -2.86 -2.30
CA TYR A 263 -17.92 -2.03 -2.64
C TYR A 263 -18.08 -1.27 -3.96
N LEU A 264 -18.51 -1.95 -5.02
CA LEU A 264 -18.69 -1.32 -6.34
C LEU A 264 -19.79 -0.24 -6.29
N VAL A 265 -20.91 -0.52 -5.63
CA VAL A 265 -21.99 0.46 -5.48
C VAL A 265 -21.52 1.67 -4.69
N THR A 266 -20.89 1.46 -3.52
CA THR A 266 -20.38 2.56 -2.70
C THR A 266 -19.35 3.39 -3.47
N THR A 267 -18.41 2.75 -4.16
CA THR A 267 -17.39 3.42 -4.99
C THR A 267 -18.00 4.31 -6.06
N VAL A 268 -19.02 3.82 -6.79
CA VAL A 268 -19.69 4.62 -7.82
C VAL A 268 -20.46 5.80 -7.21
N VAL A 269 -21.22 5.55 -6.13
CA VAL A 269 -22.03 6.58 -5.45
C VAL A 269 -21.16 7.69 -4.87
N THR A 270 -20.08 7.33 -4.17
CA THR A 270 -19.17 8.32 -3.60
C THR A 270 -18.41 9.10 -4.66
N PHE A 271 -18.00 8.43 -5.75
CA PHE A 271 -17.32 9.08 -6.86
C PHE A 271 -18.21 10.11 -7.57
N TYR A 272 -19.53 9.91 -7.62
CA TYR A 272 -20.45 10.94 -8.14
C TYR A 272 -20.45 12.22 -7.31
N ALA A 273 -20.32 12.13 -5.99
CA ALA A 273 -20.18 13.32 -5.15
C ALA A 273 -18.87 14.06 -5.45
N VAL A 274 -17.78 13.32 -5.68
CA VAL A 274 -16.49 13.88 -6.10
C VAL A 274 -16.60 14.57 -7.45
N ILE A 275 -17.19 13.92 -8.46
CA ILE A 275 -17.45 14.49 -9.78
C ILE A 275 -18.25 15.78 -9.66
N PHE A 276 -19.31 15.79 -8.86
CA PHE A 276 -20.14 16.97 -8.65
C PHE A 276 -19.31 18.14 -8.09
N ALA A 277 -18.52 17.90 -7.05
CA ALA A 277 -17.61 18.90 -6.49
C ALA A 277 -16.57 19.38 -7.52
N THR A 278 -15.97 18.48 -8.29
CA THR A 278 -15.02 18.83 -9.35
C THR A 278 -15.66 19.69 -10.44
N LEU A 279 -16.88 19.38 -10.88
CA LEU A 279 -17.60 20.19 -11.87
C LEU A 279 -17.91 21.59 -11.35
N LEU A 280 -18.23 21.74 -10.05
CA LEU A 280 -18.40 23.06 -9.42
C LEU A 280 -17.10 23.87 -9.43
N ILE A 281 -15.97 23.23 -9.13
CA ILE A 281 -14.65 23.87 -9.18
C ILE A 281 -14.32 24.30 -10.62
N ILE A 282 -14.58 23.45 -11.62
CA ILE A 282 -14.39 23.78 -13.03
C ILE A 282 -15.28 24.96 -13.43
N TYR A 283 -16.55 24.91 -13.07
CA TYR A 283 -17.51 25.99 -13.34
C TYR A 283 -17.03 27.32 -12.75
N PHE A 284 -16.64 27.32 -11.47
CA PHE A 284 -16.16 28.51 -10.77
C PHE A 284 -14.83 29.02 -11.33
N GLY A 285 -13.85 28.14 -11.52
CA GLY A 285 -12.53 28.51 -12.06
C GLY A 285 -12.61 29.07 -13.48
N SER A 286 -13.53 28.58 -14.31
CA SER A 286 -13.79 29.13 -15.66
C SER A 286 -14.31 30.56 -15.66
N LYS A 287 -14.91 31.02 -14.56
CA LYS A 287 -15.38 32.41 -14.41
C LYS A 287 -14.27 33.35 -13.97
N ILE A 288 -13.40 32.86 -13.08
CA ILE A 288 -12.26 33.61 -12.55
C ILE A 288 -11.22 33.88 -13.65
N SER A 289 -10.92 32.85 -14.45
CA SER A 289 -9.85 32.88 -15.43
C SER A 289 -10.36 33.20 -16.83
N ARG A 290 -9.80 34.24 -17.46
CA ARG A 290 -10.08 34.54 -18.88
C ARG A 290 -9.24 33.68 -19.83
N ASP A 291 -8.14 33.14 -19.33
CA ASP A 291 -7.20 32.30 -20.07
C ASP A 291 -7.52 30.82 -19.87
N THR A 292 -7.60 30.06 -20.96
CA THR A 292 -7.97 28.64 -20.95
C THR A 292 -6.94 27.76 -20.25
N PHE A 293 -5.65 28.07 -20.39
CA PHE A 293 -4.58 27.31 -19.76
C PHE A 293 -4.56 27.56 -18.25
N VAL A 294 -4.66 28.82 -17.84
CA VAL A 294 -4.79 29.19 -16.42
C VAL A 294 -6.02 28.52 -15.79
N SER A 295 -7.14 28.50 -16.51
CA SER A 295 -8.36 27.84 -16.05
C SER A 295 -8.14 26.36 -15.80
N LEU A 296 -7.55 25.67 -16.77
CA LEU A 296 -7.27 24.24 -16.69
C LEU A 296 -6.34 23.91 -15.52
N VAL A 297 -5.21 24.60 -15.44
CA VAL A 297 -4.20 24.34 -14.40
C VAL A 297 -4.73 24.71 -13.02
N GLY A 298 -5.36 25.89 -12.88
CA GLY A 298 -5.93 26.35 -11.61
C GLY A 298 -7.05 25.46 -11.10
N THR A 299 -7.98 25.04 -11.98
CA THR A 299 -9.06 24.11 -11.60
C THR A 299 -8.53 22.71 -11.28
N GLY A 300 -7.53 22.24 -12.02
CA GLY A 300 -6.86 20.98 -11.73
C GLY A 300 -6.19 20.97 -10.36
N LEU A 301 -5.44 22.02 -10.03
CA LEU A 301 -4.82 22.16 -8.72
C LEU A 301 -5.87 22.24 -7.60
N LEU A 302 -6.90 23.07 -7.75
CA LEU A 302 -7.95 23.20 -6.74
C LEU A 302 -8.76 21.89 -6.53
N ALA A 303 -8.93 21.08 -7.57
CA ALA A 303 -9.64 19.80 -7.46
C ALA A 303 -8.75 18.68 -6.89
N LEU A 304 -7.46 18.63 -7.26
CA LEU A 304 -6.55 17.55 -6.85
C LEU A 304 -5.94 17.79 -5.47
N MET A 305 -5.71 19.04 -5.09
CA MET A 305 -5.02 19.39 -3.85
C MET A 305 -5.76 18.87 -2.59
N PRO A 306 -7.09 19.03 -2.44
CA PRO A 306 -7.80 18.43 -1.30
C PRO A 306 -7.59 16.93 -1.18
N ILE A 307 -7.54 16.22 -2.31
CA ILE A 307 -7.38 14.77 -2.35
C ILE A 307 -6.02 14.36 -1.83
N VAL A 308 -4.96 14.97 -2.37
CA VAL A 308 -3.58 14.74 -1.92
C VAL A 308 -3.47 15.09 -0.44
N PHE A 309 -4.05 16.20 0.01
CA PHE A 309 -3.96 16.60 1.41
C PHE A 309 -4.67 15.62 2.35
N ILE A 310 -5.85 15.15 1.97
CA ILE A 310 -6.63 14.23 2.78
C ILE A 310 -5.97 12.84 2.83
N ASN A 311 -5.53 12.32 1.69
CA ASN A 311 -5.00 10.96 1.62
C ASN A 311 -3.61 10.86 2.26
N GLU A 312 -2.75 11.86 2.08
CA GLU A 312 -1.37 11.81 2.56
C GLU A 312 -1.21 12.36 3.98
N PHE A 313 -1.80 13.52 4.29
CA PHE A 313 -1.51 14.23 5.55
C PHE A 313 -2.58 14.03 6.62
N TYR A 314 -3.81 13.75 6.24
CA TYR A 314 -4.95 13.75 7.17
C TYR A 314 -5.91 12.56 7.01
N PRO A 315 -5.44 11.31 6.79
CA PRO A 315 -6.35 10.17 6.56
C PRO A 315 -7.27 9.87 7.75
N GLN A 316 -6.80 10.18 8.97
CA GLN A 316 -7.53 9.97 10.22
C GLN A 316 -8.30 11.21 10.72
N ASN A 317 -8.19 12.34 10.04
CA ASN A 317 -8.84 13.57 10.50
C ASN A 317 -10.36 13.44 10.41
N LYS A 318 -11.05 13.69 11.54
CA LYS A 318 -12.51 13.63 11.64
C LYS A 318 -13.20 14.60 10.68
N ILE A 319 -12.60 15.77 10.42
CA ILE A 319 -13.17 16.80 9.54
C ILE A 319 -13.09 16.37 8.07
N ALA A 320 -12.02 15.65 7.69
CA ALA A 320 -11.81 15.23 6.31
C ALA A 320 -12.98 14.37 5.79
N LYS A 321 -13.60 13.56 6.66
CA LYS A 321 -14.75 12.68 6.36
C LYS A 321 -15.97 13.42 5.82
N PHE A 322 -16.08 14.74 6.05
CA PHE A 322 -17.18 15.57 5.53
C PHE A 322 -16.90 16.16 4.15
N THR A 323 -15.74 15.87 3.56
CA THR A 323 -15.42 16.34 2.21
C THR A 323 -15.69 15.22 1.20
N PRO A 324 -16.28 15.51 0.01
CA PRO A 324 -16.46 14.48 -1.02
C PRO A 324 -15.15 13.82 -1.43
N PHE A 325 -14.05 14.59 -1.46
CA PHE A 325 -12.72 14.13 -1.85
C PHE A 325 -12.14 13.04 -0.92
N TYR A 326 -12.62 12.93 0.32
CA TYR A 326 -12.24 11.85 1.24
C TYR A 326 -12.65 10.46 0.72
N TYR A 327 -13.65 10.37 -0.16
CA TYR A 327 -14.14 9.08 -0.63
C TYR A 327 -13.51 8.65 -1.96
N THR A 328 -12.39 9.27 -2.35
CA THR A 328 -11.54 8.80 -3.43
C THR A 328 -10.62 7.68 -2.95
N ASN A 329 -10.15 6.85 -3.88
CA ASN A 329 -9.26 5.72 -3.62
C ASN A 329 -9.77 4.78 -2.50
N LEU A 330 -11.03 4.35 -2.60
CA LEU A 330 -11.66 3.52 -1.57
C LEU A 330 -10.94 2.18 -1.36
N PHE A 331 -10.20 1.70 -2.35
CA PHE A 331 -9.45 0.45 -2.24
C PHE A 331 -8.41 0.52 -1.12
N GLU A 332 -7.51 1.51 -1.17
CA GLU A 332 -6.48 1.74 -0.14
C GLU A 332 -7.12 1.94 1.25
N LYS A 333 -8.26 2.62 1.28
CA LYS A 333 -9.02 2.90 2.51
C LYS A 333 -9.77 1.69 3.06
N SER A 334 -10.15 0.75 2.22
CA SER A 334 -10.86 -0.47 2.63
C SER A 334 -9.99 -1.41 3.46
N ASN A 335 -8.66 -1.30 3.34
CA ASN A 335 -7.70 -2.07 4.13
C ASN A 335 -7.58 -1.58 5.58
N ASN A 336 -8.05 -0.37 5.89
CA ASN A 336 -8.05 0.17 7.25
C ASN A 336 -9.43 0.04 7.90
N LEU A 337 -9.54 -0.75 8.97
CA LEU A 337 -10.81 -1.03 9.66
C LEU A 337 -11.59 0.24 10.08
N ALA A 338 -10.90 1.23 10.63
CA ALA A 338 -11.56 2.44 11.12
C ALA A 338 -12.16 3.24 9.96
N ILE A 339 -11.49 3.23 8.82
CA ILE A 339 -11.95 3.90 7.60
C ILE A 339 -13.04 3.06 6.93
N SER A 340 -12.89 1.74 6.85
CA SER A 340 -13.86 0.84 6.23
C SER A 340 -15.22 0.91 6.94
N LYS A 341 -15.25 0.91 8.28
CA LYS A 341 -16.49 1.14 9.06
C LYS A 341 -17.11 2.50 8.77
N THR A 342 -16.30 3.54 8.63
CA THR A 342 -16.80 4.88 8.28
C THR A 342 -17.43 4.89 6.88
N VAL A 343 -16.76 4.30 5.88
CA VAL A 343 -17.18 4.40 4.49
C VAL A 343 -18.35 3.46 4.16
N PHE A 344 -18.31 2.23 4.66
CA PHE A 344 -19.26 1.18 4.24
C PHE A 344 -20.44 0.99 5.20
N VAL A 345 -20.29 1.39 6.47
CA VAL A 345 -21.33 1.21 7.50
C VAL A 345 -21.96 2.55 7.89
N ASN A 346 -21.15 3.56 8.21
CA ASN A 346 -21.65 4.86 8.66
C ASN A 346 -21.72 5.91 7.55
N TRP A 347 -22.84 5.96 6.83
CA TRP A 347 -23.06 6.91 5.72
C TRP A 347 -23.28 8.37 6.15
N GLN A 348 -23.41 8.66 7.45
CA GLN A 348 -23.76 10.00 7.94
C GLN A 348 -22.74 11.09 7.54
N PRO A 349 -21.40 10.92 7.71
CA PRO A 349 -20.44 11.95 7.32
C PRO A 349 -20.45 12.23 5.82
N PHE A 350 -20.70 11.19 5.01
CA PHE A 350 -20.82 11.31 3.56
C PHE A 350 -22.04 12.15 3.16
N LEU A 351 -23.22 11.87 3.73
CA LEU A 351 -24.45 12.62 3.45
C LEU A 351 -24.32 14.09 3.89
N VAL A 352 -23.73 14.36 5.06
CA VAL A 352 -23.44 15.72 5.50
C VAL A 352 -22.49 16.43 4.53
N GLY A 353 -21.46 15.73 4.05
CA GLY A 353 -20.53 16.26 3.05
C GLY A 353 -21.18 16.62 1.71
N ILE A 354 -22.14 15.80 1.24
CA ILE A 354 -22.95 16.13 0.07
C ILE A 354 -23.77 17.40 0.33
N LEU A 355 -24.46 17.48 1.47
CA LEU A 355 -25.28 18.65 1.82
C LEU A 355 -24.45 19.93 1.86
N LEU A 356 -23.26 19.89 2.47
CA LEU A 356 -22.32 21.02 2.49
C LEU A 356 -21.86 21.42 1.07
N THR A 357 -21.61 20.43 0.21
CA THR A 357 -21.21 20.68 -1.18
C THR A 357 -22.34 21.30 -2.00
N VAL A 358 -23.58 20.85 -1.80
CA VAL A 358 -24.78 21.43 -2.43
C VAL A 358 -25.03 22.84 -1.91
N LEU A 359 -24.91 23.09 -0.61
CA LEU A 359 -25.02 24.43 -0.02
C LEU A 359 -23.98 25.38 -0.63
N LEU A 360 -22.73 24.95 -0.72
CA LEU A 360 -21.65 25.71 -1.36
C LEU A 360 -21.94 25.97 -2.84
N ALA A 361 -22.50 25.00 -3.55
CA ALA A 361 -22.96 25.19 -4.93
C ALA A 361 -24.01 26.30 -5.02
N VAL A 362 -25.04 26.27 -4.17
CA VAL A 362 -26.11 27.28 -4.14
C VAL A 362 -25.53 28.67 -3.85
N ILE A 363 -24.61 28.78 -2.90
CA ILE A 363 -23.90 30.03 -2.59
C ILE A 363 -23.14 30.53 -3.82
N ILE A 364 -22.36 29.66 -4.48
CA ILE A 364 -21.61 30.02 -5.69
C ILE A 364 -22.56 30.49 -6.80
N PHE A 365 -23.69 29.81 -7.01
CA PHE A 365 -24.67 30.22 -8.02
C PHE A 365 -25.33 31.56 -7.68
N LYS A 366 -25.67 31.81 -6.40
CA LYS A 366 -26.26 33.09 -5.95
C LYS A 366 -25.27 34.25 -5.99
N VAL A 367 -24.05 34.07 -5.50
CA VAL A 367 -23.01 35.12 -5.52
C VAL A 367 -22.68 35.50 -6.97
N ASN A 368 -22.52 34.51 -7.85
CA ASN A 368 -22.26 34.73 -9.27
C ASN A 368 -23.44 35.40 -9.99
N PHE A 369 -24.67 35.17 -9.53
CA PHE A 369 -25.84 35.87 -10.04
C PHE A 369 -25.79 37.37 -9.76
N HIS A 370 -25.32 37.76 -8.57
CA HIS A 370 -25.37 39.15 -8.13
C HIS A 370 -24.09 39.94 -8.49
N TRP A 371 -22.92 39.30 -8.43
CA TRP A 371 -21.62 39.94 -8.64
C TRP A 371 -21.02 39.39 -9.94
N ASN A 372 -21.07 40.13 -11.05
CA ASN A 372 -20.33 39.80 -12.28
C ASN A 372 -18.82 40.00 -12.07
N PHE A 373 -18.23 39.25 -11.13
CA PHE A 373 -16.84 39.39 -10.75
C PHE A 373 -15.95 38.89 -11.90
N THR A 374 -15.25 39.80 -12.57
CA THR A 374 -14.17 39.43 -13.49
C THR A 374 -12.90 40.07 -13.00
N LEU A 375 -11.90 39.25 -12.66
CA LEU A 375 -10.58 39.75 -12.28
C LEU A 375 -9.94 40.51 -13.47
N PRO A 376 -9.29 41.66 -13.23
CA PRO A 376 -8.53 42.35 -14.27
C PRO A 376 -7.35 41.49 -14.75
N LYS A 377 -7.03 41.55 -16.06
CA LYS A 377 -6.05 40.69 -16.76
C LYS A 377 -4.68 40.57 -16.05
N ARG A 378 -4.22 41.64 -15.37
CA ARG A 378 -2.94 41.62 -14.63
C ARG A 378 -3.02 40.77 -13.35
N SER A 379 -4.12 40.87 -12.60
CA SER A 379 -4.31 40.11 -11.35
C SER A 379 -4.47 38.61 -11.56
N THR A 380 -5.02 38.18 -12.71
CA THR A 380 -5.15 36.74 -13.02
C THR A 380 -3.79 36.06 -13.15
N VAL A 381 -2.76 36.72 -13.69
CA VAL A 381 -1.42 36.13 -13.80
C VAL A 381 -0.80 35.95 -12.41
N THR A 382 -0.93 36.94 -11.54
CA THR A 382 -0.39 36.92 -10.17
C THR A 382 -1.06 35.85 -9.30
N VAL A 383 -2.39 35.76 -9.33
CA VAL A 383 -3.14 34.73 -8.57
C VAL A 383 -2.78 33.33 -9.07
N SER A 384 -2.61 33.16 -10.39
CA SER A 384 -2.18 31.87 -10.97
C SER A 384 -0.77 31.49 -10.54
N ALA A 385 0.16 32.46 -10.51
CA ALA A 385 1.52 32.25 -10.06
C ALA A 385 1.58 31.89 -8.57
N ILE A 386 0.74 32.50 -7.72
CA ILE A 386 0.64 32.16 -6.29
C ILE A 386 0.09 30.74 -6.12
N ILE A 387 -0.98 30.38 -6.82
CA ILE A 387 -1.55 29.02 -6.75
C ILE A 387 -0.55 27.97 -7.25
N LEU A 388 0.16 28.25 -8.34
CA LEU A 388 1.23 27.39 -8.86
C LEU A 388 2.41 27.29 -7.89
N GLY A 389 2.78 28.38 -7.21
CA GLY A 389 3.83 28.40 -6.21
C GLY A 389 3.48 27.55 -4.98
N VAL A 390 2.26 27.69 -4.45
CA VAL A 390 1.79 26.92 -3.28
C VAL A 390 1.63 25.44 -3.62
N ALA A 391 1.08 25.12 -4.80
CA ALA A 391 0.96 23.73 -5.26
C ALA A 391 2.32 23.09 -5.59
N GLY A 392 3.23 23.86 -6.20
CA GLY A 392 4.61 23.43 -6.46
C GLY A 392 5.35 23.12 -5.17
N LEU A 393 5.19 23.95 -4.14
CA LEU A 393 5.72 23.69 -2.79
C LEU A 393 5.17 22.39 -2.20
N GLY A 394 3.86 22.13 -2.29
CA GLY A 394 3.27 20.87 -1.85
C GLY A 394 3.83 19.64 -2.59
N PHE A 395 4.05 19.75 -3.89
CA PHE A 395 4.64 18.68 -4.71
C PHE A 395 6.12 18.46 -4.41
N ILE A 396 6.90 19.53 -4.20
CA ILE A 396 8.32 19.46 -3.79
C ILE A 396 8.44 18.83 -2.40
N ILE A 397 7.60 19.23 -1.44
CA ILE A 397 7.56 18.62 -0.10
C ILE A 397 7.27 17.12 -0.22
N ARG A 398 6.31 16.71 -1.06
CA ARG A 398 6.01 15.29 -1.30
C ARG A 398 7.15 14.56 -2.01
N PHE A 399 7.83 15.14 -2.99
CA PHE A 399 9.01 14.54 -3.61
C PHE A 399 10.14 14.36 -2.57
N TYR A 400 10.29 15.32 -1.67
CA TYR A 400 11.26 15.25 -0.57
C TYR A 400 10.87 14.23 0.51
N GLN A 401 9.57 14.06 0.78
CA GLN A 401 9.02 13.11 1.76
C GLN A 401 8.93 11.68 1.23
N LEU A 402 8.57 11.47 -0.04
CA LEU A 402 8.58 10.15 -0.68
C LEU A 402 10.00 9.58 -0.74
N ASN A 403 11.01 10.44 -0.91
CA ASN A 403 12.43 10.04 -0.76
C ASN A 403 12.82 9.75 0.71
N ARG A 404 11.92 9.95 1.68
CA ARG A 404 12.13 9.74 3.11
C ARG A 404 11.24 8.64 3.75
N VAL A 405 10.10 8.29 3.14
CA VAL A 405 9.04 7.48 3.78
C VAL A 405 9.18 5.96 3.57
N SER A 406 10.25 5.46 2.96
CA SER A 406 10.49 4.00 2.92
C SER A 406 11.03 3.40 4.23
N THR A 407 11.09 4.15 5.33
CA THR A 407 11.60 3.66 6.62
C THR A 407 10.93 4.39 7.78
N ASP A 408 9.81 3.86 8.29
CA ASP A 408 9.23 4.33 9.55
C ASP A 408 9.00 3.12 10.48
N TYR A 409 10.11 2.63 11.03
CA TYR A 409 10.16 2.09 12.38
C TYR A 409 10.86 3.15 13.24
N GLY A 410 10.42 3.29 14.50
CA GLY A 410 10.71 4.39 15.44
C GLY A 410 12.04 5.11 15.27
N THR A 411 11.99 6.44 15.39
CA THR A 411 13.02 7.44 15.09
C THR A 411 14.41 7.17 15.68
N ILE A 412 15.16 6.26 15.08
CA ILE A 412 16.62 6.31 15.04
C ILE A 412 16.95 7.20 13.83
N LYS A 413 17.77 8.25 14.01
CA LYS A 413 18.22 9.07 12.88
C LYS A 413 18.91 8.16 11.87
N GLN A 414 18.24 7.86 10.75
CA GLN A 414 18.81 7.08 9.66
C GLN A 414 20.19 7.66 9.30
N PRO A 415 21.27 6.86 9.37
CA PRO A 415 22.59 7.35 9.07
C PRO A 415 22.66 7.79 7.62
N LYS A 416 23.49 8.81 7.33
CA LYS A 416 23.74 9.22 5.94
C LYS A 416 24.35 8.04 5.18
N LYS A 417 23.63 7.51 4.19
CA LYS A 417 24.12 6.45 3.30
C LYS A 417 25.49 6.81 2.72
N VAL A 418 26.42 5.85 2.74
CA VAL A 418 27.76 6.00 2.17
C VAL A 418 27.83 5.14 0.91
N THR A 419 28.03 5.76 -0.24
CA THR A 419 28.15 5.03 -1.52
C THR A 419 29.39 4.14 -1.51
N ARG A 420 29.34 2.97 -2.17
CA ARG A 420 30.47 2.02 -2.27
C ARG A 420 31.74 2.63 -2.89
N LYS A 421 31.60 3.68 -3.72
CA LYS A 421 32.73 4.46 -4.29
C LYS A 421 33.43 5.35 -3.26
N SER A 422 32.88 5.47 -2.05
CA SER A 422 33.52 6.21 -0.97
C SER A 422 34.78 5.47 -0.50
N PRO A 423 35.84 6.20 -0.13
CA PRO A 423 37.04 5.60 0.44
C PRO A 423 36.73 4.63 1.59
N ILE A 424 37.46 3.51 1.69
CA ILE A 424 37.25 2.47 2.70
C ILE A 424 37.26 3.04 4.12
N ASP A 425 38.11 4.03 4.40
CA ASP A 425 38.16 4.71 5.71
C ASP A 425 36.84 5.41 6.07
N LYS A 426 36.13 5.96 5.07
CA LYS A 426 34.83 6.58 5.27
C LYS A 426 33.74 5.54 5.55
N ARG A 427 33.81 4.38 4.89
CA ARG A 427 32.91 3.22 5.14
C ARG A 427 33.14 2.65 6.55
N ILE A 428 34.39 2.42 6.93
CA ILE A 428 34.79 1.96 8.27
C ILE A 428 34.26 2.91 9.34
N LYS A 429 34.49 4.22 9.17
CA LYS A 429 34.04 5.22 10.15
C LYS A 429 32.52 5.26 10.28
N ALA A 430 31.80 5.18 9.17
CA ALA A 430 30.33 5.17 9.18
C ALA A 430 29.77 3.90 9.83
N PHE A 431 30.28 2.73 9.44
CA PHE A 431 29.85 1.44 9.99
C PHE A 431 30.14 1.34 11.49
N ASN A 432 31.37 1.65 11.91
CA ASN A 432 31.78 1.54 13.32
C ASN A 432 30.98 2.50 14.21
N ALA A 433 30.58 3.68 13.71
CA ALA A 433 29.76 4.62 14.46
C ALA A 433 28.32 4.10 14.62
N GLU A 434 27.69 3.67 13.53
CA GLU A 434 26.31 3.16 13.54
C GLU A 434 26.16 1.89 14.39
N VAL A 435 27.06 0.92 14.22
CA VAL A 435 26.98 -0.34 14.96
C VAL A 435 27.23 -0.12 16.46
N ALA A 436 28.10 0.82 16.83
CA ALA A 436 28.34 1.17 18.23
C ALA A 436 27.12 1.86 18.86
N GLU A 437 26.42 2.71 18.11
CA GLU A 437 25.18 3.34 18.55
C GLU A 437 24.08 2.29 18.77
N ARG A 438 23.90 1.35 17.84
CA ARG A 438 22.94 0.24 17.95
C ARG A 438 23.23 -0.66 19.15
N ILE A 439 24.49 -1.09 19.32
CA ILE A 439 24.89 -1.90 20.49
C ILE A 439 24.56 -1.18 21.80
N LYS A 440 24.79 0.14 21.87
CA LYS A 440 24.49 0.94 23.06
C LYS A 440 22.98 1.03 23.33
N ILE A 441 22.17 1.19 22.29
CA ILE A 441 20.71 1.22 22.37
C ILE A 441 20.20 -0.14 22.88
N ASP A 442 20.61 -1.23 22.24
CA ASP A 442 20.18 -2.59 22.60
C ASP A 442 20.61 -2.97 24.03
N GLN A 443 21.82 -2.58 24.46
CA GLN A 443 22.23 -2.73 25.87
C GLN A 443 21.38 -1.91 26.83
N GLY A 444 20.89 -0.75 26.37
CA GLY A 444 19.94 0.08 27.10
C GLY A 444 18.61 -0.63 27.31
N PHE A 445 18.04 -1.25 26.26
CA PHE A 445 16.84 -2.08 26.34
C PHE A 445 17.04 -3.31 27.24
N ALA A 446 18.16 -4.01 27.06
CA ALA A 446 18.51 -5.19 27.86
C ALA A 446 18.66 -4.87 29.36
N ALA A 447 18.99 -3.63 29.71
CA ALA A 447 19.12 -3.16 31.08
C ALA A 447 17.86 -2.47 31.63
N GLY A 448 16.79 -2.33 30.82
CA GLY A 448 15.59 -1.57 31.19
C GLY A 448 15.88 -0.09 31.40
N LYS A 449 16.83 0.47 30.65
CA LYS A 449 17.23 1.88 30.74
C LYS A 449 16.58 2.74 29.65
N LEU A 450 16.04 2.12 28.59
CA LEU A 450 15.37 2.79 27.48
C LEU A 450 13.91 2.37 27.39
N ASP A 451 13.01 3.31 27.12
CA ASP A 451 11.62 3.03 26.76
C ASP A 451 11.49 2.53 25.32
N ASP A 452 10.26 2.14 24.92
CA ASP A 452 9.94 1.59 23.60
C ASP A 452 10.30 2.52 22.43
N ASP A 453 10.52 3.82 22.69
CA ASP A 453 10.96 4.81 21.70
C ASP A 453 12.50 4.92 21.62
N GLY A 454 13.25 4.10 22.35
CA GLY A 454 14.71 4.14 22.44
C GLY A 454 15.24 5.31 23.27
N LYS A 455 14.40 5.93 24.12
CA LYS A 455 14.79 7.08 24.95
C LYS A 455 15.04 6.66 26.40
N PRO A 456 15.97 7.32 27.12
CA PRO A 456 16.20 7.04 28.53
C PRO A 456 14.92 7.19 29.37
N SER A 457 14.54 6.14 30.10
CA SER A 457 13.34 6.14 30.92
C SER A 457 13.56 5.45 32.26
N LYS A 458 13.03 6.03 33.34
CA LYS A 458 13.08 5.46 34.70
C LYS A 458 12.08 4.31 34.92
N LYS A 459 11.14 4.12 33.99
CA LYS A 459 10.05 3.12 34.09
C LYS A 459 10.20 1.97 33.09
N ALA A 460 11.28 1.96 32.31
CA ALA A 460 11.53 0.89 31.35
C ALA A 460 11.80 -0.43 32.06
N GLN A 461 11.16 -1.50 31.60
CA GLN A 461 11.43 -2.85 32.07
C GLN A 461 12.53 -3.47 31.19
N PRO A 462 13.47 -4.25 31.75
CA PRO A 462 14.46 -4.95 30.95
C PRO A 462 13.80 -5.88 29.95
N ASP A 463 14.16 -5.77 28.67
CA ASP A 463 13.67 -6.66 27.63
C ASP A 463 14.63 -7.86 27.49
N PRO A 464 14.16 -9.10 27.80
CA PRO A 464 14.99 -10.29 27.72
C PRO A 464 15.47 -10.62 26.30
N VAL A 465 14.80 -10.14 25.25
CA VAL A 465 15.20 -10.36 23.84
C VAL A 465 16.56 -9.73 23.56
N PHE A 466 16.86 -8.58 24.16
CA PHE A 466 18.13 -7.87 23.96
C PHE A 466 19.26 -8.32 24.91
N LYS A 467 18.98 -9.26 25.82
CA LYS A 467 19.95 -9.73 26.84
C LYS A 467 21.26 -10.23 26.23
N VAL A 468 21.20 -10.79 25.02
CA VAL A 468 22.37 -11.30 24.27
C VAL A 468 23.36 -10.20 23.89
N VAL A 469 22.92 -8.94 23.71
CA VAL A 469 23.81 -7.82 23.33
C VAL A 469 24.70 -7.37 24.49
N ASN A 470 24.36 -7.75 25.74
CA ASN A 470 25.22 -7.49 26.89
C ASN A 470 26.56 -8.23 26.85
N TYR A 471 26.69 -9.27 26.02
CA TYR A 471 27.93 -10.03 25.82
C TYR A 471 28.80 -9.48 24.69
N ILE A 472 28.29 -8.52 23.91
CA ILE A 472 28.99 -7.87 22.81
C ILE A 472 29.67 -6.61 23.35
N ASP A 473 30.97 -6.46 23.10
CA ASP A 473 31.73 -5.27 23.47
C ASP A 473 31.79 -4.29 22.28
N SER A 474 32.22 -4.76 21.11
CA SER A 474 32.22 -3.96 19.88
C SER A 474 32.19 -4.83 18.63
N ILE A 475 31.71 -4.26 17.53
CA ILE A 475 31.82 -4.83 16.17
C ILE A 475 32.51 -3.76 15.32
N LYS A 476 33.55 -4.14 14.57
CA LYS A 476 34.32 -3.21 13.74
C LYS A 476 34.54 -3.77 12.34
N LEU A 477 34.38 -2.92 11.32
CA LEU A 477 34.86 -3.17 9.97
C LEU A 477 36.35 -2.83 9.88
N THR A 478 37.14 -3.72 9.29
CA THR A 478 38.60 -3.54 9.13
C THR A 478 38.95 -2.93 7.76
N LYS A 479 40.23 -2.61 7.58
CA LYS A 479 40.75 -2.10 6.30
C LYS A 479 40.71 -3.14 5.17
N ASP A 480 40.73 -4.41 5.54
CA ASP A 480 40.68 -5.53 4.59
C ASP A 480 39.23 -6.02 4.36
N ASP A 481 38.23 -5.18 4.66
CA ASP A 481 36.79 -5.40 4.41
C ASP A 481 36.18 -6.63 5.11
N TYR A 482 36.72 -7.04 6.27
CA TYR A 482 36.11 -8.05 7.15
C TYR A 482 35.69 -7.46 8.51
N PHE A 483 34.88 -8.21 9.26
CA PHE A 483 34.36 -7.74 10.54
C PHE A 483 35.06 -8.42 11.72
N VAL A 484 35.28 -7.66 12.80
CA VAL A 484 35.80 -8.18 14.06
C VAL A 484 34.79 -7.89 15.16
N ALA A 485 34.23 -8.93 15.74
CA ALA A 485 33.35 -8.88 16.90
C ALA A 485 34.16 -9.19 18.17
N THR A 486 34.29 -8.19 19.03
CA THR A 486 34.90 -8.34 20.36
C THR A 486 33.81 -8.66 21.37
N LEU A 487 33.91 -9.81 22.02
CA LEU A 487 32.97 -10.29 23.02
C LEU A 487 33.55 -10.13 24.43
N LYS A 488 32.69 -9.89 25.41
CA LYS A 488 33.09 -9.72 26.81
C LYS A 488 33.55 -11.05 27.43
N PRO A 489 34.44 -11.06 28.44
CA PRO A 489 34.95 -12.30 29.05
C PRO A 489 33.87 -13.26 29.57
N LYS A 490 32.73 -12.71 29.99
CA LYS A 490 31.56 -13.49 30.45
C LYS A 490 30.99 -14.43 29.38
N PHE A 491 31.24 -14.16 28.09
CA PHE A 491 30.85 -15.03 26.99
C PHE A 491 31.41 -16.46 27.13
N ARG A 492 32.63 -16.63 27.68
CA ARG A 492 33.25 -17.96 27.83
C ARG A 492 32.46 -18.87 28.79
N LYS A 493 31.71 -18.29 29.71
CA LYS A 493 30.93 -19.02 30.73
C LYS A 493 29.53 -19.42 30.25
N LEU A 494 29.13 -18.99 29.06
CA LEU A 494 27.82 -19.32 28.49
C LEU A 494 27.74 -20.78 28.07
N SER A 495 26.54 -21.35 28.12
CA SER A 495 26.24 -22.60 27.44
C SER A 495 26.38 -22.45 25.92
N GLU A 496 26.59 -23.54 25.20
CA GLU A 496 26.73 -23.48 23.73
C GLU A 496 25.50 -22.87 23.03
N LYS A 497 24.30 -23.15 23.55
CA LYS A 497 23.06 -22.53 23.05
C LYS A 497 23.07 -21.01 23.21
N GLU A 498 23.52 -20.51 24.37
CA GLU A 498 23.62 -19.08 24.63
C GLU A 498 24.74 -18.43 23.81
N LYS A 499 25.86 -19.13 23.58
CA LYS A 499 26.93 -18.66 22.70
C LYS A 499 26.41 -18.47 21.27
N ASN A 500 25.65 -19.42 20.75
CA ASN A 500 25.04 -19.32 19.43
C ASN A 500 24.07 -18.14 19.35
N GLY A 501 23.23 -17.92 20.37
CA GLY A 501 22.34 -16.75 20.39
C GLY A 501 23.07 -15.40 20.40
N VAL A 502 24.25 -15.32 21.03
CA VAL A 502 25.11 -14.11 20.96
C VAL A 502 25.75 -13.96 19.58
N ILE A 503 26.18 -15.06 18.96
CA ILE A 503 26.73 -15.08 17.61
C ILE A 503 25.69 -14.61 16.59
N ASP A 504 24.47 -15.15 16.63
CA ASP A 504 23.36 -14.75 15.76
C ASP A 504 23.04 -13.26 15.91
N ALA A 505 23.09 -12.73 17.14
CA ALA A 505 22.90 -11.31 17.40
C ALA A 505 24.01 -10.44 16.77
N VAL A 506 25.27 -10.89 16.83
CA VAL A 506 26.39 -10.22 16.16
C VAL A 506 26.19 -10.21 14.64
N GLU A 507 25.79 -11.34 14.06
CA GLU A 507 25.57 -11.47 12.62
C GLU A 507 24.42 -10.57 12.14
N ASN A 508 23.29 -10.59 12.84
CA ASN A 508 22.14 -9.74 12.54
C ASN A 508 22.46 -8.25 12.66
N LEU A 509 23.18 -7.84 13.71
CA LEU A 509 23.63 -6.45 13.87
C LEU A 509 24.58 -6.02 12.75
N THR A 510 25.50 -6.91 12.37
CA THR A 510 26.48 -6.63 11.31
C THR A 510 25.80 -6.51 9.95
N TRP A 511 24.89 -7.44 9.64
CA TRP A 511 24.16 -7.47 8.38
C TRP A 511 23.18 -6.29 8.26
N GLY A 512 22.35 -6.06 9.29
CA GLY A 512 21.41 -4.95 9.33
C GLY A 512 22.09 -3.58 9.25
N THR A 513 23.27 -3.43 9.87
CA THR A 513 24.03 -2.17 9.76
C THR A 513 24.64 -1.99 8.36
N SER A 514 25.13 -3.08 7.76
CA SER A 514 25.72 -3.05 6.43
C SER A 514 24.68 -2.74 5.34
N THR A 515 23.49 -3.34 5.40
CA THR A 515 22.41 -3.11 4.42
C THR A 515 21.84 -1.70 4.48
N VAL A 516 21.81 -1.09 5.68
CA VAL A 516 21.37 0.31 5.84
C VAL A 516 22.39 1.29 5.29
N LEU A 517 23.69 1.05 5.52
CA LEU A 517 24.75 1.99 5.15
C LEU A 517 25.25 1.86 3.71
N PHE A 518 25.22 0.66 3.16
CA PHE A 518 25.72 0.35 1.82
C PHE A 518 24.54 -0.04 0.92
N ASP A 519 24.22 0.78 -0.10
CA ASP A 519 23.26 0.40 -1.16
C ASP A 519 23.81 -0.84 -1.90
N GLN A 520 23.33 -2.04 -1.56
CA GLN A 520 23.85 -3.30 -2.11
C GLN A 520 22.75 -4.31 -2.47
N GLN A 521 22.98 -5.07 -3.54
CA GLN A 521 22.21 -6.25 -3.94
C GLN A 521 22.81 -7.53 -3.31
N GLU A 522 21.97 -8.51 -3.03
CA GLU A 522 22.25 -9.77 -2.29
C GLU A 522 23.38 -10.63 -2.89
N GLU A 523 23.73 -10.44 -4.16
CA GLU A 523 24.79 -11.20 -4.86
C GLU A 523 26.22 -10.78 -4.49
N ASP A 524 26.42 -9.59 -3.93
CA ASP A 524 27.75 -9.01 -3.68
C ASP A 524 28.42 -9.47 -2.38
N PHE A 525 27.67 -10.07 -1.43
CA PHE A 525 28.23 -10.63 -0.18
C PHE A 525 28.84 -12.03 -0.35
N LYS A 526 28.74 -12.62 -1.54
CA LYS A 526 28.98 -14.06 -1.76
C LYS A 526 30.45 -14.47 -1.88
N LYS A 527 31.42 -13.56 -1.82
CA LYS A 527 32.85 -13.92 -1.76
C LYS A 527 33.54 -13.25 -0.58
N ASP A 528 33.82 -14.06 0.44
CA ASP A 528 34.83 -13.86 1.49
C ASP A 528 34.53 -12.90 2.65
N ASN A 529 33.29 -12.42 2.84
CA ASN A 529 32.95 -11.65 4.04
C ASN A 529 32.76 -12.58 5.26
N TYR A 530 33.67 -12.47 6.22
CA TYR A 530 33.63 -13.21 7.48
C TYR A 530 33.67 -12.28 8.69
N ILE A 531 33.16 -12.80 9.81
CA ILE A 531 33.23 -12.19 11.13
C ILE A 531 34.24 -12.99 11.95
N ILE A 532 35.29 -12.33 12.45
CA ILE A 532 36.20 -12.90 13.44
C ILE A 532 35.65 -12.59 14.82
N TYR A 533 35.52 -13.61 15.65
CA TYR A 533 35.10 -13.48 17.04
C TYR A 533 36.32 -13.52 17.93
N GLN A 534 36.46 -12.54 18.82
CA GLN A 534 37.55 -12.49 19.78
C GLN A 534 37.08 -12.19 21.20
N VAL A 535 37.74 -12.78 22.19
CA VAL A 535 37.55 -12.47 23.61
C VAL A 535 38.92 -12.13 24.19
N GLU A 536 39.05 -10.93 24.77
CA GLU A 536 40.33 -10.43 25.32
C GLU A 536 41.47 -10.45 24.28
N GLY A 537 41.15 -10.11 23.03
CA GLY A 537 42.11 -10.08 21.92
C GLY A 537 42.53 -11.46 21.39
N LYS A 538 42.01 -12.57 21.94
CA LYS A 538 42.24 -13.91 21.41
C LYS A 538 41.09 -14.31 20.48
N ILE A 539 41.43 -14.75 19.28
CA ILE A 539 40.46 -15.29 18.32
C ILE A 539 39.90 -16.60 18.86
N ILE A 540 38.57 -16.68 18.91
CA ILE A 540 37.83 -17.84 19.42
C ILE A 540 36.99 -18.53 18.33
N GLY A 541 36.86 -17.93 17.15
CA GLY A 541 36.14 -18.51 16.03
C GLY A 541 35.97 -17.54 14.87
N LYS A 542 35.47 -18.08 13.76
CA LYS A 542 35.19 -17.35 12.52
C LYS A 542 33.83 -17.80 11.98
N ALA A 543 32.98 -16.85 11.59
CA ALA A 543 31.75 -17.17 10.86
C ALA A 543 31.80 -16.55 9.48
N THR A 544 31.32 -17.30 8.49
CA THR A 544 31.08 -16.75 7.16
C THR A 544 29.65 -16.24 7.13
N MET A 545 29.42 -15.00 6.68
CA MET A 545 28.05 -14.43 6.67
C MET A 545 27.05 -15.23 5.81
N ALA A 546 27.55 -16.14 4.97
CA ALA A 546 26.74 -17.02 4.13
C ALA A 546 26.49 -18.42 4.71
N ARG A 547 27.19 -18.86 5.78
CA ARG A 547 27.17 -20.27 6.23
C ARG A 547 27.21 -20.52 7.76
N GLY A 548 27.10 -19.49 8.59
CA GLY A 548 27.12 -19.63 10.05
C GLY A 548 28.52 -19.89 10.64
N PHE A 549 28.58 -20.12 11.96
CA PHE A 549 29.81 -20.12 12.77
C PHE A 549 30.61 -21.43 12.71
N GLU A 550 31.90 -21.34 12.38
CA GLU A 550 32.86 -22.44 12.46
C GLU A 550 33.83 -22.22 13.64
N LYS A 551 33.91 -23.21 14.53
CA LYS A 551 34.91 -23.22 15.61
C LYS A 551 36.30 -23.41 15.01
N THR A 552 37.22 -22.52 15.36
CA THR A 552 38.65 -22.74 15.14
C THR A 552 39.20 -23.53 16.32
N ASN A 553 39.71 -24.73 16.08
CA ASN A 553 40.43 -25.51 17.11
C ASN A 553 41.72 -24.76 17.48
N ASN A 554 41.76 -24.21 18.70
CA ASN A 554 42.95 -23.68 19.35
C ASN A 554 43.06 -24.27 20.76
#